data_AF-A0A1C5YNP2-F1
#
_entry.id   AF-A0A1C5YNP2-F1
#
_cell.length_a   1.000
_cell.length_b   1.000
_cell.length_c   1.000
_cell.angle_alpha   90.00
_cell.angle_beta   90.00
_cell.angle_gamma   90.00
#
_symmetry.space_group_name_H-M   'P 1'
#
loop_
_entity.id
_entity.type
_entity.pdbx_description
1 polymer ?
#
loop_
_entity_poly.entity_id
_entity_poly.type
_entity_poly.pdbx_seq_one_letter_code
_entity_poly.pdbx_strand_id
1 'polypeptide(L)'
;MAVQAKLGWQVNTWAVGDLVKEMHGISEEEIDTMMSEYESRYVMKTENIDHVRYQAREEIAIQRLLDRERCKAFTNTFQDLYGMEQLPGLASQDLMSKGYGYGGEGDWKVAALTAVMKAMGENENGASTFMEDYTYHLVKGQECSLGAHMLEVCPSVAAGKPCIETHPLSIGMNEKDPARLVFEGKAGDAIVVSLIDMGGRLRLICQDIHCVKPIMPMPNLPVARVMWQAEPSLATGVECWITAGGAHHTVLSYDVTAEQMRDWAAMMDIEFVHITNETTVEKLEQDLFLADLAWKLK
;
A
#
# COMPACT_ATOMS: atom_id res chain seq x y z
N MET A 1 -14.10 -14.52 -10.00
CA MET A 1 -13.99 -16.00 -10.01
C MET A 1 -12.64 -16.50 -10.51
N ALA A 2 -12.07 -15.98 -11.61
CA ALA A 2 -10.76 -16.45 -12.13
C ALA A 2 -9.61 -16.33 -11.10
N VAL A 3 -9.49 -15.18 -10.43
CA VAL A 3 -8.42 -14.97 -9.41
C VAL A 3 -8.62 -15.85 -8.18
N GLN A 4 -9.85 -16.02 -7.70
CA GLN A 4 -10.14 -16.95 -6.60
C GLN A 4 -9.77 -18.40 -6.96
N ALA A 5 -10.04 -18.84 -8.18
CA ALA A 5 -9.65 -20.18 -8.63
C ALA A 5 -8.11 -20.31 -8.73
N LYS A 6 -7.41 -19.24 -9.12
CA LYS A 6 -5.95 -19.26 -9.31
C LYS A 6 -5.15 -19.13 -8.02
N LEU A 7 -5.55 -18.21 -7.14
CA LEU A 7 -4.81 -17.84 -5.93
C LEU A 7 -5.49 -18.27 -4.62
N GLY A 8 -6.72 -18.78 -4.68
CA GLY A 8 -7.52 -19.14 -3.50
C GLY A 8 -8.10 -17.95 -2.74
N TRP A 9 -7.90 -16.71 -3.21
CA TRP A 9 -8.34 -15.50 -2.53
C TRP A 9 -9.86 -15.33 -2.57
N GLN A 10 -10.47 -15.14 -1.41
CA GLN A 10 -11.88 -14.79 -1.30
C GLN A 10 -12.01 -13.29 -1.12
N VAL A 11 -12.66 -12.62 -2.07
CA VAL A 11 -12.88 -11.19 -2.06
C VAL A 11 -14.39 -10.96 -2.02
N ASN A 12 -14.88 -10.51 -0.87
CA ASN A 12 -16.28 -10.19 -0.63
C ASN A 12 -16.39 -8.76 -0.11
N THR A 13 -17.54 -8.14 -0.30
CA THR A 13 -17.80 -6.75 0.09
C THR A 13 -18.88 -6.72 1.16
N TRP A 14 -18.59 -6.05 2.27
CA TRP A 14 -19.57 -5.66 3.27
C TRP A 14 -19.96 -4.21 3.02
N ALA A 15 -21.21 -3.86 3.26
CA ALA A 15 -21.68 -2.50 3.03
C ALA A 15 -21.04 -1.55 4.04
N VAL A 16 -20.74 -0.31 3.64
CA VAL A 16 -20.18 0.70 4.57
C VAL A 16 -21.07 0.92 5.80
N GLY A 17 -22.40 0.79 5.64
CA GLY A 17 -23.35 0.86 6.74
C GLY A 17 -23.19 -0.24 7.80
N ASP A 18 -22.67 -1.42 7.43
CA ASP A 18 -22.33 -2.47 8.40
C ASP A 18 -21.13 -2.04 9.24
N LEU A 19 -20.11 -1.42 8.62
CA LEU A 19 -18.97 -0.85 9.35
C LEU A 19 -19.44 0.28 10.29
N VAL A 20 -20.28 1.20 9.82
CA VAL A 20 -20.85 2.27 10.66
C VAL A 20 -21.61 1.70 11.86
N LYS A 21 -22.35 0.61 11.67
CA LYS A 21 -23.03 -0.08 12.77
C LYS A 21 -22.03 -0.66 13.79
N GLU A 22 -20.94 -1.26 13.34
CA GLU A 22 -19.86 -1.72 14.24
C GLU A 22 -19.22 -0.53 14.99
N MET A 23 -18.99 0.59 14.30
CA MET A 23 -18.44 1.82 14.90
C MET A 23 -19.31 2.37 16.03
N HIS A 24 -20.64 2.34 15.89
CA HIS A 24 -21.55 2.75 16.96
C HIS A 24 -21.51 1.84 18.20
N GLY A 25 -21.00 0.61 18.06
CA GLY A 25 -20.85 -0.35 19.15
C GLY A 25 -19.50 -0.27 19.88
N ILE A 26 -18.59 0.62 19.48
CA ILE A 26 -17.30 0.81 20.14
C ILE A 26 -17.49 1.69 21.37
N SER A 27 -17.01 1.23 22.52
CA SER A 27 -17.10 1.99 23.77
C SER A 27 -15.98 3.03 23.89
N GLU A 28 -16.19 4.07 24.70
CA GLU A 28 -15.15 5.08 24.95
C GLU A 28 -13.89 4.50 25.62
N GLU A 29 -14.02 3.46 26.46
CA GLU A 29 -12.88 2.77 27.08
C GLU A 29 -11.96 2.09 26.05
N GLU A 30 -12.55 1.52 24.99
CA GLU A 30 -11.77 0.93 23.90
C GLU A 30 -11.05 2.00 23.07
N ILE A 31 -11.72 3.14 22.84
CA ILE A 31 -11.11 4.28 22.17
C ILE A 31 -9.95 4.83 23.02
N ASP A 32 -10.12 4.97 24.33
CA ASP A 32 -9.08 5.43 25.25
C ASP A 32 -7.87 4.48 25.27
N THR A 33 -8.12 3.18 25.18
CA THR A 33 -7.07 2.16 25.06
C THR A 33 -6.29 2.33 23.76
N MET A 34 -6.98 2.44 22.62
CA MET A 34 -6.33 2.67 21.32
C MET A 34 -5.56 3.99 21.28
N MET A 35 -6.10 5.06 21.86
CA MET A 35 -5.40 6.34 21.98
C MET A 35 -4.10 6.21 22.79
N SER A 36 -4.11 5.43 23.87
CA SER A 36 -2.90 5.14 24.67
C SER A 36 -1.86 4.37 23.86
N GLU A 37 -2.30 3.42 23.01
CA GLU A 37 -1.42 2.72 22.08
C GLU A 37 -0.79 3.67 21.06
N TYR A 38 -1.58 4.59 20.50
CA TYR A 38 -1.09 5.63 19.60
C TYR A 38 -0.04 6.52 20.25
N GLU A 39 -0.28 7.02 21.48
CA GLU A 39 0.67 7.88 22.19
C GLU A 39 1.99 7.14 22.49
N SER A 40 1.92 5.83 22.76
CA SER A 40 3.12 5.02 22.98
C SER A 40 3.98 4.89 21.70
N ARG A 41 3.33 4.72 20.53
CA ARG A 41 3.99 4.41 19.26
C ARG A 41 4.30 5.64 18.39
N TYR A 42 3.54 6.71 18.52
CA TYR A 42 3.57 7.88 17.64
C TYR A 42 3.76 9.18 18.42
N VAL A 43 4.01 10.28 17.71
CA VAL A 43 4.07 11.62 18.29
C VAL A 43 2.77 12.33 17.95
N MET A 44 1.98 12.71 18.95
CA MET A 44 0.77 13.51 18.73
C MET A 44 1.16 14.93 18.33
N LYS A 45 0.78 15.36 17.11
CA LYS A 45 1.12 16.68 16.56
C LYS A 45 -0.11 17.34 15.93
N THR A 46 -1.21 17.29 16.66
CA THR A 46 -2.49 17.90 16.31
C THR A 46 -3.24 18.24 17.60
N GLU A 47 -3.98 19.34 17.59
CA GLU A 47 -4.88 19.71 18.70
C GLU A 47 -6.31 19.14 18.48
N ASN A 48 -6.61 18.62 17.28
CA ASN A 48 -7.91 18.05 16.91
C ASN A 48 -8.01 16.59 17.43
N ILE A 49 -7.95 16.43 18.74
CA ILE A 49 -7.90 15.10 19.39
C ILE A 49 -9.16 14.28 19.09
N ASP A 50 -10.32 14.91 18.95
CA ASP A 50 -11.57 14.26 18.56
C ASP A 50 -11.52 13.63 17.18
N HIS A 51 -10.74 14.20 16.24
CA HIS A 51 -10.51 13.58 14.92
C HIS A 51 -9.65 12.31 15.03
N VAL A 52 -8.65 12.31 15.92
CA VAL A 52 -7.81 11.13 16.17
C VAL A 52 -8.61 10.03 16.87
N ARG A 53 -9.46 10.40 17.84
CA ARG A 53 -10.38 9.46 18.49
C ARG A 53 -11.36 8.83 17.51
N TYR A 54 -11.79 9.58 16.50
CA TYR A 54 -12.63 9.04 15.44
C TYR A 54 -11.88 7.99 14.60
N GLN A 55 -10.63 8.23 14.21
CA GLN A 55 -9.78 7.23 13.55
C GLN A 55 -9.55 5.99 14.45
N ALA A 56 -9.35 6.17 15.76
CA ALA A 56 -9.26 5.04 16.69
C ALA A 56 -10.55 4.18 16.67
N ARG A 57 -11.73 4.82 16.63
CA ARG A 57 -13.02 4.12 16.50
C ARG A 57 -13.14 3.36 15.19
N GLU A 58 -12.76 3.98 14.07
CA GLU A 58 -12.70 3.32 12.75
C GLU A 58 -11.80 2.09 12.81
N GLU A 59 -10.60 2.23 13.37
CA GLU A 59 -9.62 1.16 13.44
C GLU A 59 -10.15 -0.06 14.21
N ILE A 60 -10.71 0.16 15.40
CA ILE A 60 -11.26 -0.92 16.23
C ILE A 60 -12.41 -1.62 15.49
N ALA A 61 -13.30 -0.85 14.85
CA ALA A 61 -14.43 -1.41 14.12
C ALA A 61 -13.99 -2.23 12.89
N ILE A 62 -13.04 -1.69 12.11
CA ILE A 62 -12.45 -2.41 10.96
C ILE A 62 -11.76 -3.68 11.45
N GLN A 63 -10.96 -3.60 12.52
CA GLN A 63 -10.27 -4.75 13.09
C GLN A 63 -11.25 -5.84 13.56
N ARG A 64 -12.30 -5.48 14.30
CA ARG A 64 -13.34 -6.42 14.74
C ARG A 64 -14.03 -7.11 13.57
N LEU A 65 -14.35 -6.36 12.52
CA LEU A 65 -14.94 -6.92 11.30
C LEU A 65 -13.98 -7.90 10.62
N LEU A 66 -12.72 -7.51 10.44
CA LEU A 66 -11.67 -8.35 9.88
C LEU A 66 -11.48 -9.64 10.67
N ASP A 67 -11.38 -9.55 12.00
CA ASP A 67 -11.17 -10.69 12.88
C ASP A 67 -12.37 -11.64 12.88
N ARG A 68 -13.60 -11.11 12.94
CA ARG A 68 -14.85 -11.89 12.87
C ARG A 68 -14.94 -12.70 11.59
N GLU A 69 -14.66 -12.06 10.46
CA GLU A 69 -14.75 -12.67 9.13
C GLU A 69 -13.47 -13.41 8.73
N ARG A 70 -12.43 -13.38 9.58
CA ARG A 70 -11.10 -13.97 9.35
C ARG A 70 -10.39 -13.42 8.11
N CYS A 71 -10.66 -12.16 7.78
CA CYS A 71 -10.03 -11.45 6.68
C CYS A 71 -8.60 -11.03 7.06
N LYS A 72 -7.69 -11.07 6.09
CA LYS A 72 -6.28 -10.65 6.25
C LYS A 72 -5.94 -9.37 5.49
N ALA A 73 -6.88 -8.87 4.69
CA ALA A 73 -6.74 -7.62 3.97
C ALA A 73 -8.11 -6.94 3.83
N PHE A 74 -8.10 -5.63 3.62
CA PHE A 74 -9.29 -4.87 3.29
C PHE A 74 -8.97 -3.75 2.30
N THR A 75 -10.04 -3.15 1.79
CA THR A 75 -10.00 -1.95 0.96
C THR A 75 -11.04 -0.98 1.49
N ASN A 76 -10.82 0.32 1.33
CA ASN A 76 -11.88 1.32 1.44
C ASN A 76 -12.16 1.93 0.06
N THR A 77 -13.15 2.82 -0.02
CA THR A 77 -13.31 3.69 -1.18
C THR A 77 -13.82 5.05 -0.71
N PHE A 78 -13.13 6.11 -1.12
CA PHE A 78 -13.55 7.48 -0.81
C PHE A 78 -14.90 7.86 -1.47
N GLN A 79 -15.39 7.03 -2.41
CA GLN A 79 -16.68 7.25 -3.08
C GLN A 79 -17.88 6.69 -2.31
N ASP A 80 -17.66 5.87 -1.28
CA ASP A 80 -18.73 5.34 -0.42
C ASP A 80 -18.31 5.38 1.05
N LEU A 81 -18.58 6.53 1.68
CA LEU A 81 -18.33 6.80 3.10
C LEU A 81 -19.63 7.12 3.85
N TYR A 82 -20.76 6.61 3.36
CA TYR A 82 -22.07 6.97 3.91
C TYR A 82 -22.18 6.61 5.40
N GLY A 83 -22.39 7.62 6.24
CA GLY A 83 -22.51 7.48 7.69
C GLY A 83 -21.18 7.49 8.45
N MET A 84 -20.06 7.69 7.77
CA MET A 84 -18.77 7.97 8.40
C MET A 84 -18.54 9.49 8.47
N GLU A 85 -17.67 9.98 9.36
CA GLU A 85 -17.25 11.39 9.45
C GLU A 85 -15.95 11.65 8.68
N GLN A 86 -15.12 10.62 8.48
CA GLN A 86 -13.78 10.70 7.90
C GLN A 86 -13.53 9.52 6.96
N LEU A 87 -12.48 9.63 6.14
CA LEU A 87 -11.90 8.49 5.43
C LEU A 87 -10.87 7.81 6.35
N PRO A 88 -10.84 6.46 6.46
CA PRO A 88 -9.85 5.75 7.27
C PRO A 88 -8.40 5.98 6.80
N GLY A 89 -7.68 6.84 7.51
CA GLY A 89 -6.28 7.19 7.27
C GLY A 89 -5.36 6.54 8.29
N LEU A 90 -5.22 7.17 9.46
CA LEU A 90 -4.47 6.64 10.61
C LEU A 90 -4.87 5.19 10.92
N ALA A 91 -6.18 4.90 10.91
CA ALA A 91 -6.70 3.55 11.12
C ALA A 91 -6.08 2.53 10.14
N SER A 92 -6.06 2.86 8.84
CA SER A 92 -5.51 1.99 7.80
C SER A 92 -4.00 1.83 7.91
N GLN A 93 -3.29 2.90 8.28
CA GLN A 93 -1.84 2.88 8.48
C GLN A 93 -1.44 1.99 9.65
N ASP A 94 -2.14 2.10 10.78
CA ASP A 94 -1.85 1.31 11.96
C ASP A 94 -2.21 -0.17 11.77
N LEU A 95 -3.35 -0.47 11.14
CA LEU A 95 -3.74 -1.85 10.81
C LEU A 95 -2.72 -2.53 9.89
N MET A 96 -2.19 -1.80 8.89
CA MET A 96 -1.09 -2.33 8.10
C MET A 96 0.15 -2.64 8.95
N SER A 97 0.45 -1.84 9.97
CA SER A 97 1.56 -2.11 10.89
C SER A 97 1.33 -3.38 11.73
N LYS A 98 0.06 -3.74 11.96
CA LYS A 98 -0.38 -4.98 12.63
C LYS A 98 -0.41 -6.21 11.71
N GLY A 99 0.03 -6.07 10.46
CA GLY A 99 0.14 -7.18 9.50
C GLY A 99 -1.01 -7.29 8.49
N TYR A 100 -2.02 -6.43 8.56
CA TYR A 100 -3.11 -6.44 7.58
C TYR A 100 -2.67 -5.92 6.21
N GLY A 101 -3.20 -6.52 5.16
CA GLY A 101 -3.12 -5.97 3.81
C GLY A 101 -4.10 -4.83 3.60
N TYR A 102 -3.71 -3.84 2.81
CA TYR A 102 -4.55 -2.70 2.47
C TYR A 102 -4.37 -2.31 0.99
N GLY A 103 -5.46 -1.85 0.39
CA GLY A 103 -5.45 -1.20 -0.92
C GLY A 103 -6.53 -0.13 -0.99
N GLY A 104 -6.17 1.04 -1.50
CA GLY A 104 -7.11 2.14 -1.70
C GLY A 104 -8.15 1.84 -2.79
N GLU A 105 -9.24 2.62 -2.81
CA GLU A 105 -10.21 2.70 -3.92
C GLU A 105 -10.82 1.36 -4.35
N GLY A 106 -10.94 0.41 -3.43
CA GLY A 106 -11.46 -0.92 -3.74
C GLY A 106 -10.46 -1.85 -4.43
N ASP A 107 -9.16 -1.50 -4.48
CA ASP A 107 -8.15 -2.35 -5.11
C ASP A 107 -7.77 -3.55 -4.23
N TRP A 108 -8.61 -4.58 -4.33
CA TRP A 108 -8.44 -5.82 -3.61
C TRP A 108 -7.19 -6.61 -4.03
N LYS A 109 -6.62 -6.37 -5.23
CA LYS A 109 -5.41 -7.09 -5.68
C LYS A 109 -4.19 -6.64 -4.91
N VAL A 110 -3.98 -5.33 -4.81
CA VAL A 110 -2.87 -4.78 -4.01
C VAL A 110 -3.09 -5.00 -2.52
N ALA A 111 -4.35 -4.96 -2.05
CA ALA A 111 -4.66 -5.30 -0.66
C ALA A 111 -4.24 -6.72 -0.29
N ALA A 112 -4.65 -7.71 -1.10
CA ALA A 112 -4.27 -9.10 -0.88
C ALA A 112 -2.75 -9.31 -1.07
N LEU A 113 -2.14 -8.69 -2.07
CA LEU A 113 -0.70 -8.76 -2.27
C LEU A 113 0.08 -8.17 -1.09
N THR A 114 -0.41 -7.08 -0.50
CA THR A 114 0.19 -6.45 0.70
C THR A 114 0.17 -7.43 1.87
N ALA A 115 -0.95 -8.14 2.10
CA ALA A 115 -1.03 -9.18 3.13
C ALA A 115 -0.07 -10.35 2.87
N VAL A 116 0.04 -10.80 1.62
CA VAL A 116 0.96 -11.88 1.22
C VAL A 116 2.41 -11.47 1.49
N MET A 117 2.83 -10.29 1.04
CA MET A 117 4.20 -9.82 1.21
C MET A 117 4.53 -9.52 2.68
N LYS A 118 3.57 -9.01 3.47
CA LYS A 118 3.74 -8.89 4.92
C LYS A 118 3.95 -10.24 5.59
N ALA A 119 3.20 -11.27 5.19
CA ALA A 119 3.38 -12.62 5.72
C ALA A 119 4.73 -13.24 5.29
N MET A 120 5.20 -12.97 4.06
CA MET A 120 6.53 -13.40 3.61
C MET A 120 7.65 -12.77 4.45
N GLY A 121 7.50 -11.50 4.84
CA GLY A 121 8.47 -10.75 5.64
C GLY A 121 8.24 -10.78 7.16
N GLU A 122 7.35 -11.62 7.68
CA GLU A 122 6.93 -11.59 9.10
C GLU A 122 8.11 -11.82 10.08
N ASN A 123 9.09 -12.64 9.70
CA ASN A 123 10.27 -12.93 10.53
C ASN A 123 11.41 -11.91 10.38
N GLU A 124 11.24 -10.91 9.50
CA GLU A 124 12.17 -9.79 9.32
C GLU A 124 11.65 -8.57 10.09
N ASN A 125 11.43 -7.43 9.43
CA ASN A 125 10.91 -6.22 10.07
C ASN A 125 9.46 -5.90 9.64
N GLY A 126 8.81 -6.75 8.84
CA GLY A 126 7.46 -6.52 8.28
C GLY A 126 7.35 -5.25 7.42
N ALA A 127 8.47 -4.79 6.83
CA ALA A 127 8.62 -3.53 6.11
C ALA A 127 8.10 -3.62 4.66
N SER A 128 6.88 -4.14 4.50
CA SER A 128 6.09 -4.07 3.28
C SER A 128 4.89 -3.13 3.47
N THR A 129 4.60 -2.30 2.48
CA THR A 129 3.51 -1.31 2.53
C THR A 129 2.80 -1.21 1.18
N PHE A 130 1.51 -0.90 1.22
CA PHE A 130 0.82 -0.29 0.08
C PHE A 130 1.53 1.02 -0.31
N MET A 131 1.65 1.28 -1.61
CA MET A 131 2.34 2.43 -2.16
C MET A 131 1.78 2.82 -3.53
N GLU A 132 1.86 4.10 -3.87
CA GLU A 132 1.55 4.64 -5.19
C GLU A 132 2.67 5.60 -5.63
N ASP A 133 3.14 5.50 -6.88
CA ASP A 133 3.99 6.51 -7.51
C ASP A 133 3.22 7.84 -7.64
N TYR A 134 3.56 8.83 -6.83
CA TYR A 134 2.75 10.04 -6.67
C TYR A 134 3.24 11.20 -7.55
N THR A 135 4.55 11.38 -7.65
CA THR A 135 5.15 12.41 -8.53
C THR A 135 6.64 12.15 -8.78
N TYR A 136 7.22 12.86 -9.75
CA TYR A 136 8.61 12.70 -10.17
C TYR A 136 9.46 13.96 -9.99
N HIS A 137 10.72 13.76 -9.64
CA HIS A 137 11.78 14.76 -9.74
C HIS A 137 12.62 14.46 -10.98
N LEU A 138 12.58 15.33 -12.00
CA LEU A 138 13.17 15.07 -13.33
C LEU A 138 14.45 15.87 -13.59
N VAL A 139 15.21 16.19 -12.53
CA VAL A 139 16.50 16.86 -12.69
C VAL A 139 17.52 15.84 -13.16
N LYS A 140 18.20 16.17 -14.28
CA LYS A 140 19.17 15.28 -14.92
C LYS A 140 20.24 14.78 -13.94
N GLY A 141 20.37 13.46 -13.80
CA GLY A 141 21.32 12.80 -12.90
C GLY A 141 20.89 12.77 -11.42
N GLN A 142 19.68 13.22 -11.12
CA GLN A 142 19.07 13.21 -9.78
C GLN A 142 17.63 12.70 -9.84
N GLU A 143 17.28 11.95 -10.89
CA GLU A 143 15.93 11.49 -11.14
C GLU A 143 15.45 10.57 -10.01
N CYS A 144 14.25 10.84 -9.49
CA CYS A 144 13.62 10.00 -8.46
C CYS A 144 12.09 10.07 -8.50
N SER A 145 11.47 8.99 -8.02
CA SER A 145 10.05 8.93 -7.68
C SER A 145 9.84 9.37 -6.24
N LEU A 146 8.72 10.05 -5.99
CA LEU A 146 8.12 10.19 -4.68
C LEU A 146 6.85 9.35 -4.66
N GLY A 147 6.82 8.34 -3.81
CA GLY A 147 5.62 7.57 -3.52
C GLY A 147 4.97 7.99 -2.22
N ALA A 148 3.65 7.93 -2.24
CA ALA A 148 2.76 8.24 -1.13
C ALA A 148 1.41 7.57 -1.40
N HIS A 149 0.39 7.97 -0.65
CA HIS A 149 -1.00 7.85 -1.02
C HIS A 149 -1.76 9.03 -0.39
N MET A 150 -3.08 9.10 -0.55
CA MET A 150 -3.87 10.17 0.07
C MET A 150 -3.73 10.23 1.60
N LEU A 151 -3.61 9.06 2.25
CA LEU A 151 -3.38 8.91 3.68
C LEU A 151 -2.45 7.72 4.00
N GLU A 152 -2.66 6.61 3.30
CA GLU A 152 -2.46 5.26 3.83
C GLU A 152 -1.08 4.67 3.49
N VAL A 153 -0.03 5.24 4.07
CA VAL A 153 1.32 4.63 4.02
C VAL A 153 1.65 3.98 5.37
N CYS A 154 2.00 2.69 5.37
CA CYS A 154 2.27 1.92 6.58
C CYS A 154 3.53 2.43 7.31
N PRO A 155 3.50 2.64 8.63
CA PRO A 155 4.64 3.15 9.38
C PRO A 155 5.81 2.15 9.49
N SER A 156 5.66 0.90 9.07
CA SER A 156 6.76 -0.09 9.06
C SER A 156 7.92 0.28 8.12
N VAL A 157 7.71 1.22 7.20
CA VAL A 157 8.77 1.76 6.32
C VAL A 157 9.35 3.09 6.79
N ALA A 158 8.92 3.60 7.95
CA ALA A 158 9.38 4.89 8.47
C ALA A 158 10.86 4.86 8.90
N ALA A 159 11.60 5.93 8.62
CA ALA A 159 12.98 6.11 9.09
C ALA A 159 13.08 6.54 10.57
N GLY A 160 12.00 7.07 11.13
CA GLY A 160 11.92 7.60 12.49
C GLY A 160 10.50 7.51 13.04
N LYS A 161 10.28 8.03 14.25
CA LYS A 161 8.97 7.96 14.93
C LYS A 161 7.92 8.79 14.15
N PRO A 162 6.84 8.18 13.63
CA PRO A 162 5.80 8.92 12.91
C PRO A 162 5.05 9.93 13.77
N CYS A 163 4.55 10.99 13.14
CA CYS A 163 3.69 12.00 13.78
C CYS A 163 2.23 11.80 13.37
N ILE A 164 1.30 11.86 14.32
CA ILE A 164 -0.13 11.97 14.04
C ILE A 164 -0.45 13.44 13.74
N GLU A 165 -0.92 13.72 12.53
CA GLU A 165 -1.31 15.06 12.09
C GLU A 165 -2.73 15.03 11.51
N THR A 166 -3.44 16.16 11.58
CA THR A 166 -4.77 16.34 10.98
C THR A 166 -4.68 17.44 9.92
N HIS A 167 -5.13 17.15 8.70
CA HIS A 167 -5.07 18.09 7.58
C HIS A 167 -6.31 17.99 6.70
N PRO A 168 -6.71 19.08 6.02
CA PRO A 168 -7.80 19.04 5.06
C PRO A 168 -7.63 17.99 3.97
N LEU A 169 -8.71 17.26 3.67
CA LEU A 169 -8.81 16.35 2.53
C LEU A 169 -10.12 16.59 1.77
N SER A 170 -10.04 17.10 0.54
CA SER A 170 -11.21 17.38 -0.30
C SER A 170 -11.76 16.14 -1.02
N ILE A 171 -10.93 15.11 -1.21
CA ILE A 171 -11.27 13.87 -1.93
C ILE A 171 -12.05 12.95 -0.99
N GLY A 172 -13.22 12.47 -1.44
CA GLY A 172 -14.16 11.75 -0.57
C GLY A 172 -14.71 12.61 0.56
N MET A 173 -14.79 13.93 0.33
CA MET A 173 -15.13 14.91 1.37
C MET A 173 -16.31 14.45 2.21
N ASN A 174 -16.06 14.32 3.49
CA ASN A 174 -17.01 13.90 4.49
C ASN A 174 -17.09 14.98 5.59
N GLU A 175 -17.65 14.69 6.75
CA GLU A 175 -17.93 15.71 7.76
C GLU A 175 -16.68 16.36 8.38
N LYS A 176 -15.53 15.66 8.44
CA LYS A 176 -14.31 16.10 9.12
C LYS A 176 -13.02 15.71 8.41
N ASP A 177 -11.95 16.47 8.70
CA ASP A 177 -10.60 16.20 8.20
C ASP A 177 -9.98 14.95 8.84
N PRO A 178 -9.45 13.98 8.08
CA PRO A 178 -8.90 12.75 8.65
C PRO A 178 -7.56 12.98 9.35
N ALA A 179 -7.33 12.28 10.46
CA ALA A 179 -5.99 12.16 11.04
C ALA A 179 -5.17 11.09 10.29
N ARG A 180 -3.87 11.33 10.16
CA ARG A 180 -2.91 10.42 9.50
C ARG A 180 -1.56 10.40 10.20
N LEU A 181 -0.78 9.36 9.97
CA LEU A 181 0.64 9.33 10.24
C LEU A 181 1.42 10.02 9.11
N VAL A 182 2.32 10.92 9.50
CA VAL A 182 3.25 11.63 8.62
C VAL A 182 4.67 11.28 9.03
N PHE A 183 5.46 10.83 8.06
CA PHE A 183 6.87 10.44 8.25
C PHE A 183 7.63 10.44 6.92
N GLU A 184 8.96 10.27 7.01
CA GLU A 184 9.84 10.00 5.88
C GLU A 184 10.21 8.53 5.87
N GLY A 185 10.21 7.90 4.69
CA GLY A 185 10.63 6.52 4.48
C GLY A 185 12.12 6.29 4.73
N LYS A 186 12.48 5.07 5.12
CA LYS A 186 13.88 4.66 5.28
C LYS A 186 14.59 4.52 3.93
N ALA A 187 15.90 4.75 3.92
CA ALA A 187 16.73 4.48 2.75
C ALA A 187 17.15 3.00 2.71
N GLY A 188 17.44 2.48 1.52
CA GLY A 188 17.89 1.11 1.30
C GLY A 188 17.33 0.50 0.04
N ASP A 189 17.88 -0.65 -0.34
CA ASP A 189 17.39 -1.44 -1.47
C ASP A 189 16.01 -2.00 -1.14
N ALA A 190 15.13 -1.99 -2.14
CA ALA A 190 13.75 -2.43 -2.02
C ALA A 190 13.23 -2.91 -3.38
N ILE A 191 12.03 -3.48 -3.36
CA ILE A 191 11.26 -3.77 -4.57
C ILE A 191 9.91 -3.07 -4.51
N VAL A 192 9.36 -2.74 -5.69
CA VAL A 192 7.93 -2.44 -5.85
C VAL A 192 7.30 -3.52 -6.72
N VAL A 193 6.13 -3.98 -6.29
CA VAL A 193 5.46 -5.14 -6.90
C VAL A 193 4.02 -4.80 -7.23
N SER A 194 3.58 -5.17 -8.44
CA SER A 194 2.19 -5.03 -8.88
C SER A 194 1.67 -6.35 -9.46
N LEU A 195 0.46 -6.73 -9.06
CA LEU A 195 -0.24 -7.89 -9.59
C LEU A 195 -1.41 -7.42 -10.46
N ILE A 196 -1.34 -7.72 -11.75
CA ILE A 196 -2.33 -7.28 -12.74
C ILE A 196 -3.07 -8.47 -13.35
N ASP A 197 -4.34 -8.24 -13.70
CA ASP A 197 -5.18 -9.18 -14.43
C ASP A 197 -5.17 -8.82 -15.92
N MET A 198 -4.66 -9.72 -16.75
CA MET A 198 -4.54 -9.54 -18.20
C MET A 198 -5.78 -10.05 -18.96
N GLY A 199 -6.89 -10.32 -18.28
CA GLY A 199 -8.15 -10.78 -18.87
C GLY A 199 -8.21 -12.29 -19.13
N GLY A 200 -7.40 -13.07 -18.41
CA GLY A 200 -7.33 -14.53 -18.57
C GLY A 200 -6.14 -15.19 -17.87
N ARG A 201 -5.16 -14.38 -17.47
CA ARG A 201 -3.98 -14.76 -16.72
C ARG A 201 -3.55 -13.61 -15.82
N LEU A 202 -2.79 -13.94 -14.78
CA LEU A 202 -2.18 -12.93 -13.91
C LEU A 202 -0.73 -12.69 -14.31
N ARG A 203 -0.29 -11.44 -14.19
CA ARG A 203 1.11 -11.04 -14.33
C ARG A 203 1.54 -10.35 -13.04
N LEU A 204 2.62 -10.84 -12.44
CA LEU A 204 3.30 -10.22 -11.32
C LEU A 204 4.52 -9.46 -11.86
N ILE A 205 4.53 -8.15 -11.68
CA ILE A 205 5.61 -7.26 -12.11
C ILE A 205 6.35 -6.82 -10.86
N CYS A 206 7.67 -7.03 -10.84
CA CYS A 206 8.57 -6.66 -9.76
C CYS A 206 9.64 -5.75 -10.34
N GLN A 207 9.86 -4.59 -9.74
CA GLN A 207 10.94 -3.69 -10.11
C GLN A 207 11.86 -3.45 -8.92
N ASP A 208 13.16 -3.58 -9.18
CA ASP A 208 14.19 -3.21 -8.20
C ASP A 208 14.27 -1.70 -8.09
N ILE A 209 14.34 -1.20 -6.85
CA ILE A 209 14.44 0.23 -6.55
C ILE A 209 15.44 0.46 -5.42
N HIS A 210 16.01 1.67 -5.39
CA HIS A 210 16.83 2.12 -4.28
C HIS A 210 16.15 3.30 -3.58
N CYS A 211 15.61 3.05 -2.38
CA CYS A 211 14.98 4.10 -1.58
C CYS A 211 16.05 5.05 -1.03
N VAL A 212 15.83 6.35 -1.18
CA VAL A 212 16.75 7.41 -0.78
C VAL A 212 16.12 8.30 0.27
N LYS A 213 16.96 8.97 1.07
CA LYS A 213 16.48 10.05 1.94
C LYS A 213 15.86 11.16 1.09
N PRO A 214 14.83 11.86 1.59
CA PRO A 214 14.27 13.01 0.90
C PRO A 214 15.33 14.02 0.47
N ILE A 215 15.32 14.38 -0.81
CA ILE A 215 16.30 15.29 -1.40
C ILE A 215 16.13 16.75 -0.94
N MET A 216 14.97 17.07 -0.36
CA MET A 216 14.66 18.38 0.20
C MET A 216 13.58 18.26 1.30
N PRO A 217 13.50 19.22 2.24
CA PRO A 217 12.40 19.30 3.18
C PRO A 217 11.06 19.52 2.48
N MET A 218 10.01 18.87 2.96
CA MET A 218 8.65 18.96 2.40
C MET A 218 7.63 19.40 3.49
N PRO A 219 7.74 20.61 4.05
CA PRO A 219 6.94 21.04 5.21
C PRO A 219 5.44 21.16 4.92
N ASN A 220 5.06 21.28 3.65
CA ASN A 220 3.67 21.43 3.21
C ASN A 220 3.07 20.13 2.66
N LEU A 221 3.82 19.02 2.64
CA LEU A 221 3.30 17.73 2.21
C LEU A 221 2.66 17.04 3.43
N PRO A 222 1.33 16.89 3.48
CA PRO A 222 0.64 16.52 4.71
C PRO A 222 0.52 15.00 4.89
N VAL A 223 1.29 14.22 4.14
CA VAL A 223 1.25 12.75 4.08
C VAL A 223 2.64 12.16 4.27
N ALA A 224 2.69 10.93 4.74
CA ALA A 224 3.91 10.12 4.72
C ALA A 224 4.36 9.84 3.27
N ARG A 225 5.66 9.69 3.08
CA ARG A 225 6.27 9.58 1.76
C ARG A 225 7.56 8.78 1.78
N VAL A 226 7.82 8.08 0.68
CA VAL A 226 9.08 7.38 0.40
C VAL A 226 9.62 7.90 -0.93
N MET A 227 10.91 8.18 -1.02
CA MET A 227 11.55 8.54 -2.28
C MET A 227 12.47 7.42 -2.74
N TRP A 228 12.53 7.17 -4.04
CA TRP A 228 13.44 6.14 -4.59
C TRP A 228 13.95 6.48 -5.99
N GLN A 229 15.05 5.83 -6.32
CA GLN A 229 15.58 5.73 -7.67
C GLN A 229 15.15 4.37 -8.23
N ALA A 230 14.51 4.38 -9.40
CA ALA A 230 14.05 3.16 -10.06
C ALA A 230 15.15 2.59 -10.95
N GLU A 231 15.33 1.27 -10.92
CA GLU A 231 16.24 0.59 -11.85
C GLU A 231 15.57 0.37 -13.22
N PRO A 232 16.33 0.46 -14.34
CA PRO A 232 17.74 0.87 -14.44
C PRO A 232 17.95 2.39 -14.41
N SER A 233 16.89 3.14 -14.62
CA SER A 233 16.78 4.59 -14.43
C SER A 233 15.31 4.95 -14.39
N LEU A 234 14.94 6.13 -13.87
CA LEU A 234 13.53 6.54 -13.80
C LEU A 234 12.82 6.44 -15.16
N ALA A 235 13.42 7.00 -16.23
CA ALA A 235 12.78 7.01 -17.55
C ALA A 235 12.61 5.60 -18.13
N THR A 236 13.68 4.79 -18.11
CA THR A 236 13.65 3.44 -18.68
C THR A 236 12.78 2.51 -17.83
N GLY A 237 12.88 2.61 -16.50
CA GLY A 237 12.11 1.82 -15.56
C GLY A 237 10.61 2.08 -15.69
N VAL A 238 10.19 3.36 -15.79
CA VAL A 238 8.79 3.73 -16.02
C VAL A 238 8.31 3.26 -17.38
N GLU A 239 9.12 3.38 -18.44
CA GLU A 239 8.77 2.85 -19.77
C GLU A 239 8.56 1.33 -19.73
N CYS A 240 9.48 0.59 -19.10
CA CYS A 240 9.36 -0.84 -18.87
C CYS A 240 8.09 -1.21 -18.08
N TRP A 241 7.77 -0.46 -17.02
CA TRP A 241 6.59 -0.67 -16.18
C TRP A 241 5.29 -0.49 -16.96
N ILE A 242 5.21 0.61 -17.75
CA ILE A 242 4.07 0.91 -18.62
C ILE A 242 3.92 -0.19 -19.68
N THR A 243 5.01 -0.59 -20.33
CA THR A 243 5.03 -1.65 -21.35
C THR A 243 4.58 -3.01 -20.79
N ALA A 244 4.96 -3.33 -19.55
CA ALA A 244 4.50 -4.54 -18.86
C ALA A 244 3.02 -4.46 -18.43
N GLY A 245 2.45 -3.25 -18.36
CA GLY A 245 1.07 -2.98 -17.95
C GLY A 245 0.88 -2.82 -16.44
N GLY A 246 1.94 -2.46 -15.70
CA GLY A 246 1.89 -2.35 -14.25
C GLY A 246 0.91 -1.30 -13.75
N ALA A 247 0.28 -1.57 -12.60
CA ALA A 247 -0.63 -0.62 -11.97
C ALA A 247 0.14 0.53 -11.31
N HIS A 248 -0.57 1.61 -10.98
CA HIS A 248 -0.07 2.70 -10.14
C HIS A 248 0.00 2.26 -8.66
N HIS A 249 -0.93 1.41 -8.24
CA HIS A 249 -0.88 0.74 -6.94
C HIS A 249 0.14 -0.39 -6.92
N THR A 250 1.04 -0.32 -5.94
CA THR A 250 2.10 -1.28 -5.72
C THR A 250 2.20 -1.67 -4.26
N VAL A 251 2.94 -2.74 -4.01
CA VAL A 251 3.48 -3.04 -2.69
C VAL A 251 4.97 -2.77 -2.71
N LEU A 252 5.41 -1.80 -1.92
CA LEU A 252 6.83 -1.54 -1.68
C LEU A 252 7.30 -2.45 -0.54
N SER A 253 8.45 -3.10 -0.70
CA SER A 253 9.04 -3.95 0.35
C SER A 253 10.55 -3.83 0.44
N TYR A 254 11.05 -3.69 1.66
CA TYR A 254 12.48 -3.80 1.97
C TYR A 254 12.89 -5.21 2.40
N ASP A 255 11.93 -6.03 2.83
CA ASP A 255 12.20 -7.34 3.45
C ASP A 255 11.98 -8.49 2.47
N VAL A 256 11.16 -8.27 1.43
CA VAL A 256 10.84 -9.30 0.43
C VAL A 256 11.69 -9.06 -0.82
N THR A 257 12.35 -10.10 -1.30
CA THR A 257 13.24 -10.02 -2.48
C THR A 257 12.52 -10.37 -3.77
N ALA A 258 13.03 -9.89 -4.91
CA ALA A 258 12.53 -10.28 -6.22
C ALA A 258 12.62 -11.80 -6.47
N GLU A 259 13.60 -12.48 -5.86
CA GLU A 259 13.73 -13.95 -5.90
C GLU A 259 12.55 -14.62 -5.19
N GLN A 260 12.20 -14.18 -3.99
CA GLN A 260 11.02 -14.70 -3.28
C GLN A 260 9.73 -14.47 -4.07
N MET A 261 9.58 -13.31 -4.72
CA MET A 261 8.43 -13.03 -5.57
C MET A 261 8.39 -13.90 -6.83
N ARG A 262 9.56 -14.19 -7.42
CA ARG A 262 9.68 -15.12 -8.55
C ARG A 262 9.26 -16.54 -8.15
N ASP A 263 9.74 -17.01 -7.00
CA ASP A 263 9.40 -18.33 -6.47
C ASP A 263 7.91 -18.42 -6.17
N TRP A 264 7.33 -17.40 -5.55
CA TRP A 264 5.89 -17.34 -5.30
C TRP A 264 5.08 -17.34 -6.59
N ALA A 265 5.48 -16.56 -7.60
CA ALA A 265 4.84 -16.56 -8.91
C ALA A 265 4.89 -17.94 -9.57
N ALA A 266 6.01 -18.67 -9.44
CA ALA A 266 6.15 -20.03 -9.92
C ALA A 266 5.23 -21.01 -9.16
N MET A 267 5.12 -20.89 -7.83
CA MET A 267 4.22 -21.70 -7.00
C MET A 267 2.75 -21.48 -7.36
N MET A 268 2.36 -20.22 -7.59
CA MET A 268 1.01 -19.83 -8.01
C MET A 268 0.76 -20.06 -9.50
N ASP A 269 1.80 -20.41 -10.24
CA ASP A 269 1.77 -20.67 -11.67
C ASP A 269 1.26 -19.45 -12.47
N ILE A 270 1.81 -18.27 -12.19
CA ILE A 270 1.50 -16.99 -12.85
C ILE A 270 2.75 -16.42 -13.53
N GLU A 271 2.57 -15.48 -14.47
CA GLU A 271 3.71 -14.85 -15.14
C GLU A 271 4.46 -13.94 -14.17
N PHE A 272 5.79 -13.99 -14.23
CA PHE A 272 6.67 -13.09 -13.49
C PHE A 272 7.48 -12.24 -14.46
N VAL A 273 7.45 -10.92 -14.25
CA VAL A 273 8.24 -9.92 -14.99
C VAL A 273 9.11 -9.20 -13.98
N HIS A 274 10.42 -9.19 -14.23
CA HIS A 274 11.40 -8.55 -13.35
C HIS A 274 12.11 -7.42 -14.11
N ILE A 275 11.98 -6.20 -13.61
CA ILE A 275 12.67 -5.01 -14.09
C ILE A 275 13.86 -4.76 -13.17
N THR A 276 15.06 -4.83 -13.75
CA THR A 276 16.37 -4.79 -13.08
C THR A 276 17.22 -3.68 -13.68
N ASN A 277 18.41 -3.46 -13.14
CA ASN A 277 19.43 -2.56 -13.69
C ASN A 277 19.95 -2.99 -15.08
N GLU A 278 19.82 -4.26 -15.48
CA GLU A 278 20.18 -4.71 -16.83
C GLU A 278 19.00 -4.73 -17.82
N THR A 279 17.79 -4.42 -17.39
CA THR A 279 16.61 -4.46 -18.26
C THR A 279 16.68 -3.34 -19.31
N THR A 280 16.48 -3.69 -20.59
CA THR A 280 16.21 -2.71 -21.66
C THR A 280 14.77 -2.85 -22.14
N VAL A 281 14.22 -1.77 -22.70
CA VAL A 281 12.85 -1.75 -23.23
C VAL A 281 12.69 -2.81 -24.32
N GLU A 282 13.62 -2.89 -25.27
CA GLU A 282 13.55 -3.81 -26.39
C GLU A 282 13.61 -5.28 -25.94
N LYS A 283 14.44 -5.56 -24.94
CA LYS A 283 14.54 -6.91 -24.38
C LYS A 283 13.27 -7.29 -23.65
N LEU A 284 12.72 -6.38 -22.84
CA LEU A 284 11.46 -6.60 -22.15
C LEU A 284 10.31 -6.82 -23.14
N GLU A 285 10.18 -6.01 -24.19
CA GLU A 285 9.16 -6.19 -25.24
C GLU A 285 9.23 -7.59 -25.88
N GLN A 286 10.44 -8.06 -26.19
CA GLN A 286 10.65 -9.40 -26.72
C GLN A 286 10.22 -10.49 -25.71
N ASP A 287 10.59 -10.33 -24.43
CA ASP A 287 10.26 -11.30 -23.38
C ASP A 287 8.74 -11.33 -23.13
N LEU A 288 8.06 -10.18 -23.12
CA LEU A 288 6.61 -10.09 -23.00
C LEU A 288 5.88 -10.71 -24.19
N PHE A 289 6.39 -10.50 -25.42
CA PHE A 289 5.84 -11.14 -26.62
C PHE A 289 5.93 -12.68 -26.53
N LEU A 290 7.08 -13.21 -26.12
CA LEU A 290 7.28 -14.65 -25.94
C LEU A 290 6.41 -15.20 -24.81
N ALA A 291 6.30 -14.48 -23.70
CA ALA A 291 5.45 -14.86 -22.58
C ALA A 291 3.96 -14.88 -23.00
N ASP A 292 3.49 -13.88 -23.74
CA ASP A 292 2.11 -13.86 -24.26
C ASP A 292 1.80 -15.08 -25.12
N LEU A 293 2.77 -15.54 -25.92
CA LEU A 293 2.62 -16.74 -26.72
C LEU A 293 2.58 -17.99 -25.86
N ALA A 294 3.50 -18.11 -24.88
CA ALA A 294 3.55 -19.24 -23.96
C ALA A 294 2.29 -19.38 -23.09
N TRP A 295 1.80 -18.26 -22.54
CA TRP A 295 0.63 -18.26 -21.67
C TRP A 295 -0.69 -18.42 -22.42
N LYS A 296 -0.75 -18.10 -23.72
CA LYS A 296 -1.92 -18.44 -24.57
C LYS A 296 -2.02 -19.93 -24.89
N LEU A 297 -0.89 -20.65 -24.85
CA LEU A 297 -0.84 -22.09 -25.15
C LEU A 297 -1.09 -22.98 -23.93
N LYS A 298 -1.21 -22.39 -22.75
CA LYS A 298 -1.40 -23.06 -21.46
C LYS A 298 -2.87 -23.04 -21.05
#